data_AF-A0A2D5RWP9-F1
#
_entry.id   AF-A0A2D5RWP9-F1
#
_cell.length_a   1.000
_cell.length_b   1.000
_cell.length_c   1.000
_cell.angle_alpha   90.00
_cell.angle_beta   90.00
_cell.angle_gamma   90.00
#
_symmetry.space_group_name_H-M   'P 1'
#
loop_
_entity.id
_entity.type
_entity.pdbx_description
1 polymer ?
#
loop_
_entity_poly.entity_id
_entity_poly.type
_entity_poly.pdbx_seq_one_letter_code
_entity_poly.pdbx_strand_id
1 'polypeptide(L)'
;MKYLELNVHGFVISGSQDDGDITIKSDLTTSNNTDPVYLGAVRALETMICASFKAGIDVCTPSFLEAIELTVGAIFEEYNKRSETSDLIEIHKYTRTNAIIERDIVINVPESAWLKVMKEVDSEQDVLDVLSQQNHCHIASDTVNVVDTNAIFESSIDVIYK
;
A
#
# COMPACT_ATOMS: atom_id res chain seq x y z
N MET A 1 15.91 26.74 -23.71
CA MET A 1 15.22 25.69 -22.94
C MET A 1 13.77 25.73 -23.37
N LYS A 2 13.26 24.68 -24.04
CA LYS A 2 11.85 24.59 -24.41
C LYS A 2 11.10 23.96 -23.23
N TYR A 3 9.97 24.55 -22.89
CA TYR A 3 9.04 24.01 -21.90
C TYR A 3 7.78 23.59 -22.64
N LEU A 4 7.29 22.38 -22.36
CA LEU A 4 6.02 21.89 -22.85
C LEU A 4 5.10 21.66 -21.65
N GLU A 5 4.05 22.46 -21.56
CA GLU A 5 3.00 22.32 -20.56
C GLU A 5 1.89 21.44 -21.12
N LEU A 6 1.57 20.36 -20.41
CA LEU A 6 0.52 19.42 -20.84
C LEU A 6 -0.89 19.86 -20.39
N ASN A 7 -1.00 20.95 -19.63
CA ASN A 7 -2.25 21.52 -19.10
C ASN A 7 -3.10 20.54 -18.27
N VAL A 8 -2.48 19.48 -17.73
CA VAL A 8 -3.08 18.48 -16.87
C VAL A 8 -2.18 18.30 -15.66
N HIS A 9 -2.74 18.32 -14.44
CA HIS A 9 -2.05 18.07 -13.16
C HIS A 9 -0.66 18.76 -12.99
N GLY A 10 -0.48 19.94 -13.59
CA GLY A 10 0.78 20.68 -13.54
C GLY A 10 1.96 20.01 -14.24
N PHE A 11 1.72 19.04 -15.15
CA PHE A 11 2.78 18.37 -15.88
C PHE A 11 3.52 19.33 -16.82
N VAL A 12 4.81 19.54 -16.55
CA VAL A 12 5.70 20.38 -17.34
C VAL A 12 6.95 19.60 -17.73
N ILE A 13 7.17 19.43 -19.03
CA ILE A 13 8.38 18.85 -19.59
C ILE A 13 9.37 19.98 -19.88
N SER A 14 10.60 19.83 -19.38
CA SER A 14 11.69 20.77 -19.61
C SER A 14 12.83 20.06 -20.32
N GLY A 15 13.20 20.51 -21.51
CA GLY A 15 14.27 19.90 -22.30
C GLY A 15 14.05 20.04 -23.81
N SER A 16 14.94 19.44 -24.60
CA SER A 16 14.77 19.28 -26.04
C SER A 16 14.49 17.81 -26.34
N GLN A 17 13.63 17.53 -27.31
CA GLN A 17 13.39 16.16 -27.77
C GLN A 17 14.67 15.49 -28.31
N ASP A 18 15.61 16.30 -28.80
CA ASP A 18 16.84 15.86 -29.48
C ASP A 18 18.08 15.83 -28.56
N ASP A 19 18.06 16.50 -27.40
CA ASP A 19 19.19 16.58 -26.46
C ASP A 19 18.78 15.88 -25.17
N GLY A 20 19.46 14.78 -24.84
CA GLY A 20 19.00 13.70 -23.95
C GLY A 20 18.58 14.06 -22.51
N ASP A 21 18.74 15.31 -22.08
CA ASP A 21 18.36 15.82 -20.77
C ASP A 21 16.93 16.39 -20.80
N ILE A 22 15.95 15.47 -20.83
CA ILE A 22 14.53 15.80 -20.62
C ILE A 22 14.17 15.50 -19.17
N THR A 23 13.59 16.49 -18.51
CA THR A 23 13.03 16.37 -17.17
C THR A 23 11.54 16.66 -17.22
N ILE A 24 10.79 16.07 -16.30
CA ILE A 24 9.37 16.37 -16.11
C ILE A 24 9.14 16.66 -14.64
N LYS A 25 8.18 17.53 -14.38
CA LYS A 25 7.65 17.80 -13.05
C LYS A 25 6.13 17.85 -13.12
N SER A 26 5.48 17.61 -12.00
CA SER A 26 4.03 17.71 -11.83
C SER A 26 3.71 18.31 -10.46
N ASP A 27 2.51 18.86 -10.30
CA ASP A 27 2.05 19.34 -9.00
C ASP A 27 1.83 18.19 -7.99
N LEU A 28 1.72 16.96 -8.52
CA LEU A 28 1.46 15.74 -7.77
C LEU A 28 2.64 15.35 -6.86
N THR A 29 3.88 15.62 -7.27
CA THR A 29 5.08 15.35 -6.47
C THR A 29 5.43 16.45 -5.46
N THR A 30 4.85 17.64 -5.62
CA THR A 30 5.00 18.78 -4.70
C THR A 30 3.93 18.86 -3.62
N SER A 31 2.90 18.00 -3.70
CA SER A 31 1.91 17.87 -2.63
C SER A 31 2.60 17.45 -1.32
N ASN A 32 2.06 17.84 -0.16
CA ASN A 32 2.55 17.41 1.17
C ASN A 32 2.49 15.88 1.40
N ASN A 33 2.19 15.09 0.36
CA ASN A 33 2.14 13.65 0.41
C ASN A 33 3.56 13.07 0.42
N THR A 34 3.91 12.40 1.51
CA THR A 34 5.21 11.76 1.71
C THR A 34 5.16 10.24 1.52
N ASP A 35 4.02 9.68 1.12
CA ASP A 35 3.87 8.24 0.92
C ASP A 35 4.77 7.76 -0.24
N PRO A 36 5.70 6.83 0.02
CA PRO A 36 6.69 6.41 -0.96
C PRO A 36 6.09 5.62 -2.13
N VAL A 37 4.93 4.97 -1.94
CA VAL A 37 4.26 4.20 -2.99
C VAL A 37 3.46 5.13 -3.91
N TYR A 38 2.74 6.09 -3.34
CA TYR A 38 2.11 7.16 -4.12
C TYR A 38 3.16 7.92 -4.94
N LEU A 39 4.22 8.40 -4.28
CA LEU A 39 5.31 9.11 -4.96
C LEU A 39 6.03 8.23 -5.99
N GLY A 40 6.17 6.94 -5.73
CA GLY A 40 6.71 5.97 -6.68
C GLY A 40 5.84 5.84 -7.94
N ALA A 41 4.52 5.74 -7.78
CA ALA A 41 3.57 5.65 -8.88
C ALA A 41 3.55 6.94 -9.73
N VAL A 42 3.53 8.11 -9.09
CA VAL A 42 3.59 9.41 -9.78
C VAL A 42 4.90 9.55 -10.57
N ARG A 43 6.04 9.18 -9.98
CA ARG A 43 7.34 9.20 -10.68
C ARG A 43 7.39 8.23 -11.86
N ALA A 44 6.73 7.08 -11.76
CA ALA A 44 6.62 6.14 -12.87
C ALA A 44 5.82 6.73 -14.04
N LEU A 45 4.69 7.39 -13.74
CA LEU A 45 3.88 8.12 -14.72
C LEU A 45 4.69 9.25 -15.38
N GLU A 46 5.37 10.07 -14.58
CA GLU A 46 6.30 11.10 -15.05
C GLU A 46 7.34 10.53 -16.03
N THR A 47 7.99 9.43 -15.64
CA THR A 47 9.00 8.75 -16.46
C THR A 47 8.42 8.24 -17.77
N MET A 48 7.20 7.68 -17.75
CA MET A 48 6.50 7.21 -18.96
C MET A 48 6.20 8.35 -19.93
N ILE A 49 5.72 9.49 -19.44
CA ILE A 49 5.45 10.68 -20.26
C ILE A 49 6.76 11.18 -20.91
N CYS A 50 7.83 11.30 -20.12
CA CYS A 50 9.17 11.65 -20.62
C CYS A 50 9.67 10.70 -21.70
N ALA A 51 9.55 9.38 -21.48
CA ALA A 51 9.99 8.37 -22.42
C ALA A 51 9.20 8.44 -23.74
N SER A 52 7.88 8.67 -23.65
CA SER A 52 7.00 8.83 -24.80
C SER A 52 7.39 10.07 -25.62
N PHE A 53 7.62 11.19 -24.94
CA PHE A 53 8.08 12.42 -25.59
C PHE A 53 9.45 12.23 -26.27
N LYS A 54 10.42 11.58 -25.61
CA LYS A 54 11.72 11.22 -26.22
C LYS A 54 11.58 10.30 -27.44
N ALA A 55 10.58 9.43 -27.45
CA ALA A 55 10.32 8.51 -28.54
C ALA A 55 9.67 9.16 -29.78
N GLY A 56 9.40 10.47 -29.76
CA GLY A 56 8.72 11.14 -30.87
C GLY A 56 7.19 11.12 -30.78
N ILE A 57 6.62 10.62 -29.68
CA ILE A 57 5.16 10.56 -29.50
C ILE A 57 4.65 11.95 -29.15
N ASP A 58 3.57 12.36 -29.82
CA ASP A 58 2.85 13.58 -29.48
C ASP A 58 2.03 13.39 -28.20
N VAL A 59 2.63 13.83 -27.09
CA VAL A 59 2.05 13.78 -25.74
C VAL A 59 0.97 14.85 -25.49
N CYS A 60 0.72 15.75 -26.44
CA CYS A 60 -0.33 16.76 -26.36
C CYS A 60 -1.64 16.33 -27.01
N THR A 61 -1.70 15.11 -27.56
CA THR A 61 -2.95 14.59 -28.14
C THR A 61 -4.03 14.41 -27.06
N PRO A 62 -5.31 14.71 -27.36
CA PRO A 62 -6.39 14.60 -26.38
C PRO A 62 -6.46 13.21 -25.72
N SER A 63 -6.29 12.14 -26.50
CA SER A 63 -6.32 10.76 -25.98
C SER A 63 -5.16 10.45 -25.03
N PHE A 64 -3.99 11.06 -25.24
CA PHE A 64 -2.85 10.89 -24.33
C PHE A 64 -3.09 11.62 -23.01
N LEU A 65 -3.64 12.84 -23.07
CA LEU A 65 -4.00 13.62 -21.89
C LEU A 65 -5.11 12.92 -21.08
N GLU A 66 -6.14 12.39 -21.75
CA GLU A 66 -7.20 11.60 -21.11
C GLU A 66 -6.63 10.35 -20.41
N ALA A 67 -5.68 9.66 -21.04
CA ALA A 67 -5.00 8.53 -20.42
C ALA A 67 -4.18 8.93 -19.18
N ILE A 68 -3.55 10.11 -19.18
CA ILE A 68 -2.87 10.66 -18.00
C ILE A 68 -3.90 10.91 -16.88
N GLU A 69 -5.01 11.58 -17.16
CA GLU A 69 -6.05 11.88 -16.16
C GLU A 69 -6.62 10.60 -15.54
N LEU A 70 -6.95 9.60 -16.37
CA LEU A 70 -7.43 8.30 -15.90
C LEU A 70 -6.40 7.60 -15.01
N THR A 71 -5.12 7.64 -15.40
CA THR A 71 -4.04 7.02 -14.63
C THR A 71 -3.85 7.72 -13.29
N VAL A 72 -3.89 9.06 -13.26
CA VAL A 72 -3.81 9.84 -12.02
C VAL A 72 -5.00 9.54 -11.11
N GLY A 73 -6.22 9.47 -11.67
CA GLY A 73 -7.42 9.07 -10.94
C GLY A 73 -7.27 7.69 -10.30
N ALA A 74 -6.77 6.71 -11.03
CA ALA A 74 -6.52 5.36 -10.51
C ALA A 74 -5.45 5.34 -9.39
N ILE A 75 -4.38 6.12 -9.53
CA ILE A 75 -3.35 6.27 -8.48
C ILE A 75 -3.98 6.85 -7.21
N PHE A 76 -4.81 7.89 -7.33
CA PHE A 76 -5.51 8.48 -6.18
C PHE A 76 -6.49 7.51 -5.53
N GLU A 77 -7.26 6.77 -6.32
CA GLU A 77 -8.22 5.79 -5.81
C GLU A 77 -7.51 4.70 -5.00
N GLU A 78 -6.44 4.11 -5.55
CA GLU A 78 -5.67 3.07 -4.85
C GLU A 78 -4.91 3.63 -3.64
N TYR A 79 -4.38 4.86 -3.74
CA TYR A 79 -3.79 5.53 -2.58
C TYR A 79 -4.81 5.75 -1.46
N ASN A 80 -6.02 6.21 -1.78
CA ASN A 80 -7.06 6.46 -0.80
C ASN A 80 -7.54 5.15 -0.16
N LYS A 81 -7.78 4.08 -0.95
CA LYS A 81 -8.06 2.73 -0.43
C LYS A 81 -6.97 2.23 0.51
N ARG A 82 -5.71 2.55 0.22
CA ARG A 82 -4.58 2.19 1.08
C ARG A 82 -4.48 3.09 2.32
N SER A 83 -4.88 4.35 2.25
CA SER A 83 -5.03 5.18 3.45
C SER A 83 -6.19 4.69 4.34
N GLU A 84 -7.22 4.05 3.78
CA GLU A 84 -8.25 3.32 4.54
C GLU A 84 -7.69 2.03 5.19
N THR A 85 -6.53 1.53 4.75
CA THR A 85 -5.77 0.50 5.51
C THR A 85 -4.96 1.08 6.68
N SER A 86 -5.11 2.37 6.99
CA SER A 86 -4.72 2.94 8.29
C SER A 86 -5.55 2.36 9.44
N ASP A 87 -6.72 1.79 9.15
CA ASP A 87 -7.58 1.10 10.12
C ASP A 87 -7.26 -0.39 10.17
N LEU A 88 -5.97 -0.76 10.10
CA LEU A 88 -5.55 -2.15 10.31
C LEU A 88 -5.14 -2.32 11.76
N ILE A 89 -5.83 -3.22 12.45
CA ILE A 89 -5.37 -3.73 13.75
C ILE A 89 -4.31 -4.81 13.51
N GLU A 90 -3.30 -4.80 14.36
CA GLU A 90 -2.26 -5.83 14.38
C GLU A 90 -2.59 -6.83 15.48
N ILE A 91 -2.71 -8.11 15.13
CA ILE A 91 -3.04 -9.16 16.07
C ILE A 91 -1.85 -10.09 16.20
N HIS A 92 -1.32 -10.21 17.40
CA HIS A 92 -0.25 -11.14 17.73
C HIS A 92 -0.84 -12.41 18.32
N LYS A 93 -0.64 -13.54 17.64
CA LYS A 93 -1.01 -14.86 18.14
C LYS A 93 0.23 -15.60 18.60
N TYR A 94 0.36 -15.77 19.90
CA TYR A 94 1.44 -16.51 20.52
C TYR A 94 1.02 -17.95 20.76
N THR A 95 1.78 -18.90 20.22
CA THR A 95 1.57 -20.34 20.46
C THR A 95 2.84 -20.98 20.99
N ARG A 96 2.77 -21.57 22.20
CA ARG A 96 3.87 -22.35 22.76
C ARG A 96 3.56 -23.85 22.68
N THR A 97 4.34 -24.59 21.87
CA THR A 97 4.19 -26.05 21.73
C THR A 97 5.40 -26.79 22.27
N ASN A 98 5.16 -27.72 23.21
CA ASN A 98 6.14 -28.63 23.79
C ASN A 98 7.37 -27.96 24.43
N ALA A 99 7.21 -26.73 24.93
CA ALA A 99 8.22 -25.88 25.55
C ALA A 99 9.42 -25.48 24.68
N ILE A 100 9.62 -26.17 23.55
CA ILE A 100 10.72 -25.96 22.61
C ILE A 100 10.37 -24.90 21.59
N ILE A 101 9.10 -24.73 21.21
CA ILE A 101 8.72 -23.89 20.07
C ILE A 101 7.78 -22.80 20.52
N GLU A 102 8.22 -21.55 20.37
CA GLU A 102 7.41 -20.34 20.52
C GLU A 102 7.16 -19.77 19.13
N ARG A 103 5.90 -19.63 18.75
CA ARG A 103 5.50 -19.06 17.46
C ARG A 103 4.72 -17.79 17.71
N ASP A 104 5.18 -16.69 17.12
CA ASP A 104 4.47 -15.40 17.06
C ASP A 104 3.99 -15.18 15.63
N ILE A 105 2.67 -15.13 15.45
CA ILE A 105 2.03 -14.88 14.18
C ILE A 105 1.40 -13.50 14.24
N VAL A 106 1.87 -12.61 13.37
CA VAL A 106 1.30 -11.28 13.20
C VAL A 106 0.28 -11.32 12.09
N ILE A 107 -0.96 -10.96 12.42
CA ILE A 107 -2.09 -10.95 11.49
C ILE A 107 -2.61 -9.52 11.38
N ASN A 108 -2.63 -8.99 10.16
CA ASN A 108 -3.27 -7.71 9.88
C ASN A 108 -4.73 -7.94 9.49
N VAL A 109 -5.62 -7.21 10.16
CA VAL A 109 -7.07 -7.29 9.95
C VAL A 109 -7.64 -5.88 9.86
N PRO A 110 -8.56 -5.59 8.92
CA PRO A 110 -9.32 -4.35 8.94
C PRO A 110 -10.14 -4.22 10.23
N GLU A 111 -9.96 -3.12 10.96
CA GLU A 111 -10.65 -2.81 12.22
C GLU A 111 -12.17 -2.88 12.03
N SER A 112 -12.67 -2.39 10.89
CA SER A 112 -14.08 -2.47 10.54
C SER A 112 -14.61 -3.91 10.45
N ALA A 113 -13.81 -4.84 9.93
CA ALA A 113 -14.15 -6.26 9.87
C ALA A 113 -14.06 -6.90 11.27
N TRP A 114 -13.03 -6.54 12.05
CA TRP A 114 -12.86 -6.97 13.43
C TRP A 114 -14.05 -6.57 14.32
N LEU A 115 -14.37 -5.29 14.37
CA LEU A 115 -15.46 -4.73 15.18
C LEU A 115 -16.84 -5.25 14.74
N LYS A 116 -17.00 -5.63 13.47
CA LYS A 116 -18.24 -6.24 12.99
C LYS A 116 -18.43 -7.63 13.56
N VAL A 117 -17.39 -8.47 13.52
CA VAL A 117 -17.46 -9.85 14.01
C VAL A 117 -17.44 -9.91 15.54
N MET A 118 -16.71 -9.02 16.22
CA MET A 118 -16.75 -8.86 17.70
C MET A 118 -18.17 -8.58 18.25
N LYS A 119 -19.12 -8.13 17.42
CA LYS A 119 -20.53 -7.96 17.82
C LYS A 119 -21.33 -9.26 17.76
N GLU A 120 -20.80 -10.26 17.08
CA GLU A 120 -21.47 -11.54 16.79
C GLU A 120 -20.87 -12.71 17.59
N VAL A 121 -19.67 -12.55 18.15
CA VAL A 121 -18.97 -13.58 18.93
C VAL A 121 -18.38 -13.01 20.23
N ASP A 122 -18.21 -13.87 21.22
CA ASP A 122 -17.83 -13.48 22.59
C ASP A 122 -16.32 -13.55 22.87
N SER A 123 -15.49 -14.00 21.92
CA SER A 123 -14.04 -14.09 22.09
C SER A 123 -13.24 -13.64 20.87
N GLU A 124 -12.09 -13.02 21.12
CA GLU A 124 -11.14 -12.57 20.07
C GLU A 124 -10.59 -13.75 19.24
N GLN A 125 -10.50 -14.95 19.83
CA GLN A 125 -10.12 -16.17 19.11
C GLN A 125 -11.20 -16.58 18.10
N ASP A 126 -12.48 -16.49 18.48
CA ASP A 126 -13.60 -16.79 17.58
C ASP A 126 -13.67 -15.77 16.44
N VAL A 127 -13.35 -14.50 16.71
CA VAL A 127 -13.26 -13.47 15.65
C VAL A 127 -12.20 -13.82 14.62
N LEU A 128 -10.99 -14.18 15.08
CA LEU A 128 -9.92 -14.61 14.19
C LEU A 128 -10.30 -15.83 13.35
N ASP A 129 -10.99 -16.80 13.95
CA ASP A 129 -11.41 -18.01 13.25
C ASP A 129 -12.45 -17.70 12.15
N VAL A 130 -13.42 -16.83 12.45
CA VAL A 130 -14.43 -16.36 11.49
C VAL A 130 -13.77 -15.55 10.36
N LEU A 131 -12.89 -14.60 10.68
CA LEU A 131 -12.24 -13.74 9.68
C LEU A 131 -11.24 -14.51 8.81
N SER A 132 -10.57 -15.52 9.37
CA SER A 132 -9.70 -16.43 8.62
C SER A 132 -10.50 -17.26 7.61
N GLN A 133 -11.68 -17.74 7.98
CA GLN A 133 -12.58 -18.46 7.05
C GLN A 133 -13.13 -17.56 5.94
N GLN A 134 -13.24 -16.24 6.19
CA GLN A 134 -13.72 -15.25 5.23
C GLN A 134 -12.60 -14.67 4.34
N ASN A 135 -11.35 -15.11 4.47
CA ASN A 135 -10.17 -14.54 3.79
C ASN A 135 -9.96 -13.03 4.06
N HIS A 136 -10.40 -12.53 5.21
CA HIS A 136 -10.21 -11.13 5.62
C HIS A 136 -8.97 -10.92 6.50
N CYS A 137 -8.16 -11.96 6.69
CA CYS A 137 -6.92 -11.92 7.45
C CYS A 137 -5.72 -12.04 6.51
N HIS A 138 -4.69 -11.23 6.74
CA HIS A 138 -3.40 -11.38 6.08
C HIS A 138 -2.31 -11.63 7.11
N ILE A 139 -1.62 -12.77 6.99
CA ILE A 139 -0.44 -13.07 7.81
C ILE A 139 0.67 -12.13 7.35
N ALA A 140 1.03 -11.17 8.21
CA ALA A 140 2.07 -10.20 7.96
C ALA A 140 3.45 -10.77 8.31
N SER A 141 3.53 -11.57 9.37
CA SER A 141 4.74 -12.31 9.72
C SER A 141 4.42 -13.57 10.52
N ASP A 142 5.35 -14.53 10.47
CA ASP A 142 5.26 -15.81 11.16
C ASP A 142 6.66 -16.18 11.66
N THR A 143 6.91 -15.90 12.93
CA THR A 143 8.23 -16.07 13.56
C THR A 143 8.20 -17.28 14.47
N VAL A 144 9.17 -18.17 14.31
CA VAL A 144 9.33 -19.37 15.15
C VAL A 144 10.66 -19.30 15.88
N ASN A 145 10.59 -19.26 17.21
CA ASN A 145 11.72 -19.25 18.12
C ASN A 145 11.79 -20.57 18.89
N VAL A 146 13.02 -21.03 19.12
CA VAL A 146 13.27 -22.22 19.95
C VAL A 146 13.71 -21.79 21.35
N VAL A 147 12.92 -22.13 22.37
CA VAL A 147 13.15 -21.73 23.77
C VAL A 147 13.31 -22.99 24.64
N ASP A 148 14.20 -22.99 25.64
CA ASP A 148 14.44 -24.17 26.49
C ASP A 148 13.90 -23.92 27.91
N THR A 149 12.68 -24.40 28.22
CA THR A 149 12.01 -24.18 29.53
C THR A 149 11.06 -25.33 29.93
N ASN A 150 10.62 -25.35 31.20
CA ASN A 150 9.66 -26.34 31.75
C ASN A 150 8.23 -26.08 31.23
N ALA A 151 7.54 -27.16 30.82
CA ALA A 151 6.38 -27.10 29.91
C ALA A 151 5.01 -26.77 30.55
N ILE A 152 4.30 -25.82 29.93
CA ILE A 152 2.84 -25.64 29.96
C ILE A 152 2.42 -25.28 28.51
N PHE A 153 1.31 -25.82 28.00
CA PHE A 153 0.73 -25.38 26.73
C PHE A 153 -0.05 -24.09 26.98
N GLU A 154 0.35 -23.01 26.32
CA GLU A 154 -0.25 -21.69 26.46
C GLU A 154 -0.42 -21.06 25.08
N SER A 155 -1.62 -20.53 24.84
CA SER A 155 -1.98 -19.79 23.64
C SER A 155 -2.64 -18.49 24.10
N SER A 156 -2.16 -17.37 23.60
CA SER A 156 -2.70 -16.04 23.88
C SER A 156 -2.80 -15.21 22.61
N ILE A 157 -3.71 -14.25 22.63
CA ILE A 157 -3.89 -13.26 21.57
C ILE A 157 -3.74 -11.89 22.21
N ASP A 158 -2.94 -11.03 21.59
CA ASP A 158 -2.89 -9.61 21.91
C ASP A 158 -3.33 -8.80 20.68
N VAL A 159 -4.27 -7.88 20.87
CA VAL A 159 -4.82 -7.01 19.81
C VAL A 159 -4.27 -5.60 19.99
N ILE A 160 -3.61 -5.08 18.97
CA ILE A 160 -3.01 -3.74 18.94
C ILE A 160 -3.76 -2.87 17.94
N TYR A 161 -4.46 -1.86 18.46
CA TYR A 161 -5.07 -0.79 17.68
C TYR A 161 -3.99 0.24 17.33
N LYS A 162 -3.79 0.52 16.05
CA LYS A 162 -2.76 1.45 15.55
C LYS A 162 -3.30 2.85 15.31
#